data_AF-A0A9D6PKE8-F1
#
_entry.id   AF-A0A9D6PKE8-F1
#
_cell.length_a   1.000
_cell.length_b   1.000
_cell.length_c   1.000
_cell.angle_alpha   90.00
_cell.angle_beta   90.00
_cell.angle_gamma   90.00
#
_symmetry.space_group_name_H-M   'P 1'
#
loop_
_entity.id
_entity.type
_entity.pdbx_description
1 polymer ?
#
loop_
_entity_poly.entity_id
_entity_poly.type
_entity_poly.pdbx_seq_one_letter_code
_entity_poly.pdbx_strand_id
1 'polypeptide(L)'
;MNSVKENLLSFLSKLQSFQSAKKPSILFTTKYINKYQFISFIHLCNELKISPLIIGENRVQDAQEKIDYLASQGQPLQAQTLRKTFTFSMIGNLQKNKTNKALSLFDEIHAVDTIDLAKQINNKILNINNLKRVTGGGEPQRRGPLVGGAGAADWQDPQIKI
;
A
#
# COMPACT_ATOMS: atom_id res chain seq x y z
N MET A 1 10.20 26.53 -8.35
CA MET A 1 10.22 25.05 -8.27
C MET A 1 11.58 24.47 -7.83
N ASN A 2 12.67 25.25 -7.78
CA ASN A 2 14.01 24.77 -7.39
C ASN A 2 14.13 24.29 -5.93
N SER A 3 13.36 24.84 -4.98
CA SER A 3 13.50 24.51 -3.56
C SER A 3 13.09 23.07 -3.18
N VAL A 4 12.09 22.47 -3.82
CA VAL A 4 11.63 21.11 -3.46
C VAL A 4 12.65 20.06 -3.91
N LYS A 5 13.20 20.21 -5.12
CA LYS A 5 14.24 19.31 -5.65
C LYS A 5 15.51 19.37 -4.80
N GLU A 6 15.95 20.58 -4.46
CA GLU A 6 17.12 20.80 -3.61
C GLU A 6 16.92 20.21 -2.21
N ASN A 7 15.76 20.44 -1.60
CA ASN A 7 15.41 19.86 -0.30
C ASN A 7 15.39 18.33 -0.34
N LEU A 8 14.80 17.74 -1.38
CA LEU A 8 14.76 16.29 -1.55
C LEU A 8 16.17 15.71 -1.75
N LEU A 9 17.01 16.33 -2.59
CA LEU A 9 18.40 15.92 -2.78
C LEU A 9 19.19 16.00 -1.46
N SER A 10 19.07 17.12 -0.74
CA SER A 10 19.71 17.29 0.58
C SER A 10 19.27 16.21 1.57
N PHE A 11 17.97 15.89 1.60
CA PHE A 11 17.43 14.82 2.43
C PHE A 11 17.98 13.44 2.02
N LEU A 12 18.01 13.12 0.73
CA LEU A 12 18.52 11.84 0.23
C LEU A 12 20.02 11.66 0.53
N SER A 13 20.82 12.72 0.40
CA SER A 13 22.23 12.70 0.78
C SER A 13 22.42 12.44 2.28
N LYS A 14 21.59 13.06 3.13
CA LYS A 14 21.57 12.76 4.57
C LYS A 14 21.15 11.32 4.84
N LEU A 15 20.16 10.80 4.12
CA LEU A 15 19.71 9.41 4.28
C LEU A 15 20.81 8.41 3.91
N GLN A 16 21.61 8.71 2.89
CA GLN A 16 22.74 7.88 2.46
C GLN A 16 23.86 7.81 3.51
N SER A 17 24.04 8.84 4.33
CA SER A 17 25.05 8.84 5.40
C SER A 17 24.61 8.06 6.64
N PHE A 18 23.35 7.61 6.74
CA PHE A 18 22.91 6.75 7.84
C PHE A 18 23.53 5.36 7.74
N GLN A 19 24.32 4.99 8.75
CA GLN A 19 24.82 3.64 8.94
C GLN A 19 23.82 2.86 9.82
N SER A 20 23.13 1.89 9.22
CA SER A 20 22.20 1.01 9.92
C SER A 20 22.30 -0.39 9.36
N ALA A 21 22.14 -1.40 10.22
CA ALA A 21 22.10 -2.81 9.82
C ALA A 21 20.96 -3.11 8.82
N LYS A 22 19.90 -2.30 8.83
CA LYS A 22 18.82 -2.32 7.83
C LYS A 22 18.64 -0.94 7.23
N LYS A 23 18.63 -0.89 5.90
CA LYS A 23 18.37 0.36 5.18
C LYS A 23 16.91 0.79 5.39
N PRO A 24 16.64 2.03 5.82
CA PRO A 24 15.27 2.50 6.00
C PRO A 24 14.55 2.60 4.66
N SER A 25 13.24 2.34 4.68
CA SER A 25 12.33 2.72 3.61
C SER A 25 11.84 4.15 3.82
N ILE A 26 11.51 4.85 2.74
CA ILE A 26 11.02 6.23 2.79
C ILE A 26 9.55 6.23 2.41
N LEU A 27 8.69 6.72 3.32
CA LEU A 27 7.28 6.97 3.07
C LEU A 27 7.08 8.47 2.84
N PHE A 28 6.70 8.83 1.62
CA PHE A 28 6.41 10.21 1.22
C PHE A 28 4.97 10.55 1.55
N THR A 29 4.76 11.40 2.56
CA THR A 29 3.41 11.83 2.93
C THR A 29 2.90 12.90 1.96
N THR A 30 1.89 12.58 1.16
CA THR A 30 1.34 13.47 0.12
C THR A 30 -0.02 14.07 0.50
N LYS A 31 -0.41 13.96 1.79
CA LYS A 31 -1.69 14.41 2.35
C LYS A 31 -2.08 15.89 2.14
N TYR A 32 -1.14 16.78 1.82
CA TYR A 32 -1.39 18.22 1.64
C TYR A 32 -1.16 18.72 0.22
N ILE A 33 -0.79 17.83 -0.70
CA ILE A 33 -0.63 18.22 -2.12
C ILE A 33 -1.83 17.74 -2.92
N ASN A 34 -2.27 18.57 -3.87
CA ASN A 34 -3.37 18.22 -4.76
C ASN A 34 -2.91 17.25 -5.86
N LYS A 35 -3.84 16.76 -6.69
CA LYS A 35 -3.54 15.81 -7.76
C LYS A 35 -2.51 16.32 -8.78
N TYR A 36 -2.53 17.61 -9.11
CA TYR A 36 -1.57 18.19 -10.07
C TYR A 36 -0.16 18.22 -9.48
N GLN A 37 -0.03 18.69 -8.24
CA GLN A 37 1.23 18.71 -7.50
C GLN A 37 1.76 17.31 -7.25
N PHE A 38 0.87 16.34 -7.01
CA PHE A 38 1.24 14.93 -6.88
C PHE A 38 1.90 14.40 -8.15
N ILE A 39 1.34 14.69 -9.33
CA ILE A 39 1.97 14.31 -10.61
C ILE A 39 3.32 14.99 -10.79
N SER A 40 3.44 16.29 -10.51
CA SER A 40 4.74 16.98 -10.55
C SER A 40 5.76 16.33 -9.61
N PHE A 41 5.33 15.91 -8.42
CA PHE A 41 6.17 15.21 -7.45
C PHE A 41 6.61 13.83 -7.96
N ILE A 42 5.72 13.07 -8.61
CA ILE A 42 6.06 11.79 -9.23
C ILE A 42 7.08 11.98 -10.36
N HIS A 43 6.89 12.97 -11.23
CA HIS A 43 7.87 13.27 -12.28
C HIS A 43 9.24 13.62 -11.71
N LEU A 44 9.29 14.42 -10.64
CA LEU A 44 10.53 14.72 -9.95
C LEU A 44 11.20 13.47 -9.38
N CYS A 45 10.44 12.58 -8.74
CA CYS A 45 10.98 11.32 -8.21
C CYS A 45 11.54 10.43 -9.33
N ASN A 46 10.86 10.37 -10.47
CA ASN A 46 11.32 9.62 -11.64
C ASN A 46 12.59 10.23 -12.24
N GLU A 47 12.66 11.55 -12.38
CA GLU A 47 13.86 12.29 -12.82
C GLU A 47 15.07 11.96 -11.93
N LEU A 48 14.83 11.89 -10.62
CA LEU A 48 15.83 11.56 -9.61
C LEU A 48 16.07 10.03 -9.44
N LYS A 49 15.41 9.20 -10.25
CA LYS A 49 15.52 7.72 -10.21
C LYS A 49 15.23 7.12 -8.84
N ILE A 50 14.25 7.69 -8.12
CA ILE A 50 13.81 7.21 -6.80
C ILE A 50 12.76 6.12 -7.01
N SER A 51 13.09 4.88 -6.66
CA SER A 51 12.15 3.76 -6.62
C SER A 51 12.59 2.68 -5.62
N PRO A 52 11.65 1.92 -5.01
CA PRO A 52 10.19 2.07 -5.09
C PRO A 52 9.68 3.31 -4.32
N LEU A 53 8.53 3.83 -4.71
CA LEU A 53 7.88 4.98 -4.07
C LEU A 53 6.78 4.51 -3.13
N ILE A 54 6.96 4.77 -1.83
CA ILE A 54 5.90 4.54 -0.83
C ILE A 54 5.19 5.86 -0.60
N ILE A 55 3.91 5.92 -0.91
CA ILE A 55 3.08 7.12 -0.87
C ILE A 55 2.08 7.01 0.28
N GLY A 56 2.19 7.94 1.24
CA GLY A 56 1.31 8.01 2.41
C GLY A 56 0.18 9.01 2.23
N GLU A 57 -1.06 8.54 2.31
CA GLU A 57 -2.26 9.38 2.29
C GLU A 57 -3.08 9.28 3.59
N ASN A 58 -3.63 10.42 4.00
CA ASN A 58 -4.47 10.49 5.20
C ASN A 58 -5.92 10.14 4.93
N ARG A 59 -6.40 10.33 3.69
CA ARG A 59 -7.81 10.20 3.34
C ARG A 59 -7.94 9.34 2.10
N VAL A 60 -8.87 8.39 2.17
CA VAL A 60 -9.20 7.49 1.06
C VAL A 60 -9.66 8.25 -0.20
N GLN A 61 -10.33 9.40 -0.03
CA GLN A 61 -10.81 10.20 -1.17
C GLN A 61 -9.65 10.83 -1.94
N ASP A 62 -8.72 11.45 -1.22
CA ASP A 62 -7.57 12.14 -1.80
C ASP A 62 -6.66 11.14 -2.51
N ALA A 63 -6.46 9.95 -1.92
CA ALA A 63 -5.75 8.85 -2.58
C ALA A 63 -6.45 8.41 -3.87
N GLN A 64 -7.77 8.22 -3.84
CA GLN A 64 -8.54 7.86 -5.02
C GLN A 64 -8.39 8.90 -6.12
N GLU A 65 -8.56 10.19 -5.80
CA GLU A 65 -8.45 11.27 -6.78
C GLU A 65 -7.06 11.32 -7.42
N LYS A 66 -6.00 11.14 -6.64
CA LYS A 66 -4.61 11.10 -7.13
C LYS A 66 -4.34 9.90 -8.00
N ILE A 67 -4.82 8.72 -7.61
CA ILE A 67 -4.67 7.48 -8.39
C ILE A 67 -5.42 7.60 -9.71
N ASP A 68 -6.67 8.07 -9.71
CA ASP A 68 -7.47 8.26 -10.92
C ASP A 68 -6.86 9.32 -11.83
N TYR A 69 -6.33 10.40 -11.25
CA TYR A 69 -5.69 11.43 -12.03
C TYR A 69 -4.38 10.95 -12.63
N LEU A 70 -3.50 10.31 -11.86
CA LEU A 70 -2.33 9.60 -12.37
C LEU A 70 -2.73 8.64 -13.50
N ALA A 71 -3.91 8.03 -13.38
CA ALA A 71 -4.41 7.14 -14.38
C ALA A 71 -4.73 7.79 -15.72
N SER A 72 -5.39 8.94 -15.64
CA SER A 72 -5.77 9.74 -16.81
C SER A 72 -4.57 10.28 -17.60
N GLN A 73 -3.38 10.40 -16.97
CA GLN A 73 -2.19 11.00 -17.60
C GLN A 73 -1.41 10.04 -18.52
N GLY A 74 -1.95 8.86 -18.84
CA GLY A 74 -1.31 7.92 -19.79
C GLY A 74 -0.03 7.27 -19.27
N GLN A 75 0.34 7.49 -18.01
CA GLN A 75 1.32 6.65 -17.31
C GLN A 75 0.75 5.23 -17.30
N PRO A 76 1.43 4.20 -17.84
CA PRO A 76 0.81 2.90 -18.05
C PRO A 76 0.38 2.24 -16.74
N LEU A 77 -0.92 2.34 -16.42
CA LEU A 77 -1.64 1.51 -15.45
C LEU A 77 -2.00 0.19 -16.11
N GLN A 78 -0.98 -0.52 -16.54
CA GLN A 78 -1.12 -1.95 -16.33
C GLN A 78 -1.06 -2.08 -14.82
N ALA A 79 -2.19 -2.44 -14.19
CA ALA A 79 -2.33 -2.48 -12.73
C ALA A 79 -1.20 -3.25 -12.01
N GLN A 80 -0.48 -4.12 -12.73
CA GLN A 80 0.72 -4.80 -12.25
C GLN A 80 2.03 -3.98 -12.32
N THR A 81 2.18 -3.02 -13.23
CA THR A 81 3.40 -2.19 -13.35
C THR A 81 3.40 -1.04 -12.36
N LEU A 82 2.26 -0.37 -12.12
CA LEU A 82 2.18 0.66 -11.06
C LEU A 82 2.47 0.06 -9.69
N ARG A 83 1.96 -1.13 -9.36
CA ARG A 83 2.20 -1.76 -8.05
C ARG A 83 3.62 -2.29 -7.83
N LYS A 84 4.45 -2.34 -8.87
CA LYS A 84 5.89 -2.59 -8.73
C LYS A 84 6.68 -1.32 -8.40
N THR A 85 6.15 -0.16 -8.77
CA THR A 85 6.81 1.14 -8.60
C THR A 85 6.24 1.93 -7.42
N PHE A 86 4.97 1.74 -7.11
CA PHE A 86 4.23 2.47 -6.08
C PHE A 86 3.63 1.51 -5.06
N THR A 87 3.82 1.87 -3.79
CA THR A 87 3.09 1.32 -2.65
C THR A 87 2.25 2.43 -2.07
N PHE A 88 0.93 2.29 -2.09
CA PHE A 88 0.04 3.24 -1.44
C PHE A 88 -0.23 2.79 -0.01
N SER A 89 0.08 3.66 0.96
CA SER A 89 -0.11 3.43 2.39
C SER A 89 -1.16 4.37 2.97
N MET A 90 -2.19 3.82 3.61
CA MET A 90 -3.15 4.60 4.40
C MET A 90 -2.54 4.88 5.77
N ILE A 91 -2.20 6.14 6.03
CA ILE A 91 -1.53 6.58 7.28
C ILE A 91 -2.43 7.42 8.18
N GLY A 92 -3.60 7.84 7.69
CA GLY A 92 -4.61 8.55 8.48
C GLY A 92 -5.73 7.63 8.93
N ASN A 93 -6.53 8.08 9.91
CA ASN A 93 -7.63 7.29 10.48
C ASN A 93 -8.56 6.71 9.41
N LEU A 94 -8.77 5.40 9.45
CA LEU A 94 -9.64 4.71 8.50
C LEU A 94 -11.07 4.65 9.03
N GLN A 95 -11.95 5.47 8.46
CA GLN A 95 -13.38 5.41 8.75
C GLN A 95 -13.98 4.06 8.30
N LYS A 96 -14.79 3.42 9.15
CA LYS A 96 -15.38 2.08 8.92
C LYS A 96 -16.13 1.95 7.58
N ASN A 97 -16.87 2.99 7.18
CA ASN A 97 -17.60 3.00 5.91
C ASN A 97 -16.70 3.08 4.67
N LYS A 98 -15.42 3.46 4.84
CA LYS A 98 -14.44 3.60 3.76
C LYS A 98 -13.49 2.40 3.65
N THR A 99 -13.62 1.39 4.51
CA THR A 99 -12.76 0.21 4.51
C THR A 99 -12.74 -0.52 3.16
N ASN A 100 -13.89 -0.71 2.49
CA ASN A 100 -13.93 -1.38 1.19
C ASN A 100 -13.07 -0.66 0.15
N LYS A 101 -13.22 0.66 0.12
CA LYS A 101 -12.50 1.52 -0.83
C LYS A 101 -11.01 1.55 -0.48
N ALA A 102 -10.67 1.62 0.80
CA ALA A 102 -9.29 1.55 1.25
C ALA A 102 -8.61 0.24 0.83
N LEU A 103 -9.27 -0.91 1.01
CA LEU A 103 -8.74 -2.22 0.60
C LEU A 103 -8.53 -2.35 -0.91
N SER A 104 -9.25 -1.57 -1.72
CA SER A 104 -9.02 -1.53 -3.17
C SER A 104 -7.87 -0.63 -3.60
N LEU A 105 -7.56 0.41 -2.81
CA LEU A 105 -6.64 1.47 -3.19
C LEU A 105 -5.26 1.36 -2.56
N PHE A 106 -5.19 0.87 -1.33
CA PHE A 106 -3.96 0.83 -0.55
C PHE A 106 -3.40 -0.58 -0.51
N ASP A 107 -2.08 -0.67 -0.64
CA ASP A 107 -1.31 -1.89 -0.42
C ASP A 107 -1.06 -2.09 1.08
N GLU A 108 -0.97 -1.00 1.85
CA GLU A 108 -0.73 -1.01 3.30
C GLU A 108 -1.73 -0.12 4.04
N ILE A 109 -2.18 -0.55 5.21
CA ILE A 109 -3.05 0.24 6.11
C ILE A 109 -2.37 0.32 7.47
N HIS A 110 -1.74 1.46 7.77
CA HIS A 110 -1.04 1.71 9.04
C HIS A 110 -1.97 2.27 10.12
N ALA A 111 -3.21 2.58 9.75
CA ALA A 111 -4.22 3.20 10.62
C ALA A 111 -5.24 2.21 11.20
N VAL A 112 -4.83 0.96 11.46
CA VAL A 112 -5.68 -0.02 12.15
C VAL A 112 -5.50 0.13 13.65
N ASP A 113 -6.42 0.87 14.27
CA ASP A 113 -6.35 1.31 15.67
C ASP A 113 -7.20 0.47 16.64
N THR A 114 -8.09 -0.37 16.11
CA THR A 114 -9.05 -1.15 16.90
C THR A 114 -9.16 -2.58 16.41
N ILE A 115 -9.38 -3.50 17.35
CA ILE A 115 -9.62 -4.93 17.04
C ILE A 115 -10.86 -5.09 16.16
N ASP A 116 -11.90 -4.28 16.37
CA ASP A 116 -13.09 -4.29 15.51
C ASP A 116 -12.78 -3.93 14.06
N LEU A 117 -11.94 -2.92 13.84
CA LEU A 117 -11.50 -2.55 12.50
C LEU A 117 -10.66 -3.67 11.87
N ALA A 118 -9.75 -4.28 12.64
CA ALA A 118 -8.96 -5.42 12.19
C ALA A 118 -9.85 -6.61 11.78
N LYS A 119 -10.83 -6.98 12.60
CA LYS A 119 -11.82 -8.04 12.30
C LYS A 119 -12.62 -7.74 11.04
N GLN A 120 -13.08 -6.50 10.88
CA GLN A 120 -13.81 -6.08 9.68
C GLN A 120 -12.96 -6.17 8.42
N ILE A 121 -11.71 -5.74 8.48
CA ILE A 121 -10.75 -5.87 7.37
C ILE A 121 -10.55 -7.34 7.01
N ASN A 122 -10.28 -8.19 8.00
CA ASN A 122 -10.08 -9.62 7.81
C ASN A 122 -11.28 -10.29 7.12
N ASN A 123 -12.49 -10.07 7.64
CA ASN A 123 -13.71 -10.64 7.07
C ASN A 123 -13.93 -10.20 5.62
N LYS A 124 -13.64 -8.93 5.30
CA LYS A 124 -13.77 -8.40 3.94
C LYS A 124 -12.76 -9.03 2.98
N ILE A 125 -11.51 -9.20 3.39
CA ILE A 125 -10.48 -9.86 2.58
C ILE A 125 -10.86 -11.32 2.31
N LEU A 126 -11.32 -12.04 3.32
CA LEU A 126 -11.79 -13.42 3.17
C LEU A 126 -12.95 -13.52 2.17
N ASN A 127 -13.94 -12.62 2.26
CA ASN A 127 -15.07 -12.59 1.33
C ASN A 127 -14.63 -12.30 -0.12
N ILE A 128 -13.70 -11.36 -0.32
CA ILE A 128 -13.14 -11.07 -1.66
C ILE A 128 -12.43 -12.30 -2.23
N ASN A 129 -11.65 -13.01 -1.42
CA ASN A 129 -10.93 -14.20 -1.85
C ASN A 129 -11.88 -15.36 -2.17
N ASN A 130 -12.94 -15.53 -1.38
CA ASN A 130 -13.97 -16.53 -1.64
C ASN A 130 -14.71 -16.26 -2.96
N LEU A 131 -15.07 -15.00 -3.22
CA LEU A 131 -15.70 -14.60 -4.49
C LEU A 131 -14.79 -14.86 -5.70
N LYS A 132 -13.49 -14.53 -5.61
CA LYS A 132 -12.51 -14.83 -6.67
C LYS A 132 -12.36 -16.31 -6.96
N ARG A 133 -12.51 -17.18 -5.95
CA ARG A 133 -12.43 -18.64 -6.10
C ARG A 133 -13.65 -19.22 -6.82
N VAL A 134 -14.81 -18.58 -6.71
CA VAL A 134 -16.07 -19.07 -7.31
C VAL A 134 -16.20 -18.65 -8.78
N THR A 135 -15.66 -17.48 -9.18
CA THR A 135 -15.74 -17.00 -10.57
C THR A 135 -14.65 -17.55 -11.51
N GLY A 136 -13.61 -18.21 -10.97
CA GLY A 136 -12.57 -18.90 -11.74
C GLY A 136 -12.96 -20.32 -12.12
N GLY A 137 -14.15 -20.52 -12.69
CA GLY A 137 -14.65 -21.81 -13.16
C GLY A 137 -13.79 -22.41 -14.28
N GLY A 138 -12.74 -23.11 -13.88
CA GLY A 138 -11.82 -23.87 -14.72
C GLY A 138 -10.91 -24.69 -13.82
N GLU A 139 -11.46 -25.80 -13.32
CA GLU A 139 -10.85 -26.90 -12.57
C GLU A 139 -10.02 -26.58 -11.30
N PRO A 140 -10.22 -27.33 -10.19
CA PRO A 140 -9.46 -27.14 -8.97
C PRO A 140 -8.04 -27.67 -9.17
N GLN A 141 -7.10 -26.82 -9.60
CA GLN A 141 -5.70 -27.14 -9.41
C GLN A 141 -5.39 -27.01 -7.91
N ARG A 142 -5.49 -28.13 -7.20
CA ARG A 142 -5.01 -28.30 -5.83
C ARG A 142 -3.53 -27.95 -5.81
N ARG A 143 -3.17 -26.69 -5.55
CA ARG A 143 -1.85 -26.40 -4.98
C ARG A 143 -1.93 -26.80 -3.51
N GLY A 144 -1.46 -28.02 -3.26
CA GLY A 144 -1.11 -28.46 -1.93
C GLY A 144 -0.11 -27.48 -1.26
N PRO A 145 0.01 -27.53 0.06
CA PRO A 145 0.84 -26.63 0.82
C PRO A 145 2.30 -26.87 0.44
N LEU A 146 3.05 -25.80 0.13
CA LEU A 146 4.50 -25.85 0.25
C LEU A 146 4.84 -25.79 1.74
N VAL A 147 4.73 -26.93 2.41
CA VAL A 147 5.50 -27.24 3.61
C VAL A 147 6.13 -28.61 3.36
N GLY A 148 7.39 -28.59 2.96
CA GLY A 148 8.25 -29.74 3.17
C GLY A 148 8.51 -29.86 4.67
N GLY A 149 8.01 -30.94 5.26
CA GLY A 149 8.63 -31.60 6.40
C GLY A 149 8.35 -31.05 7.80
N ALA A 150 7.42 -31.73 8.47
CA ALA A 150 7.42 -32.08 9.90
C ALA A 150 7.12 -30.98 10.95
N GLY A 151 5.97 -31.12 11.59
CA GLY A 151 5.63 -30.48 12.86
C GLY A 151 4.19 -29.98 12.90
N ALA A 152 3.24 -30.89 13.12
CA ALA A 152 1.89 -30.52 13.49
C ALA A 152 1.92 -29.69 14.79
N ALA A 153 1.42 -28.47 14.73
CA ALA A 153 1.01 -27.71 15.90
C ALA A 153 -0.38 -27.14 15.61
N ASP A 154 -1.36 -27.77 16.22
CA ASP A 154 -2.73 -27.31 16.39
C ASP A 154 -2.74 -25.84 16.83
N TRP A 155 -3.22 -24.94 15.97
CA TRP A 155 -3.69 -23.64 16.43
C TRP A 155 -5.12 -23.81 16.96
N GLN A 156 -5.21 -24.39 18.16
CA GLN A 156 -6.40 -24.24 19.00
C GLN A 156 -6.49 -22.79 19.46
N ASP A 157 -7.67 -22.22 19.26
CA ASP A 157 -8.15 -20.94 19.77
C ASP A 157 -7.73 -20.70 21.23
N PRO A 158 -6.81 -19.76 21.52
CA PRO A 158 -6.72 -19.19 22.83
C PRO A 158 -7.66 -17.98 22.84
N GLN A 159 -8.75 -18.14 23.60
CA GLN A 159 -9.57 -17.05 24.10
C GLN A 159 -8.71 -15.79 24.35
N ILE A 160 -8.78 -14.84 23.43
CA ILE A 160 -8.26 -13.49 23.67
C ILE A 160 -9.28 -12.84 24.60
N LYS A 161 -9.05 -13.00 25.90
CA LYS A 161 -9.54 -12.06 26.91
C LYS A 161 -8.77 -10.75 26.72
N ILE A 162 -9.50 -9.72 26.33
CA ILE A 162 -9.17 -8.33 26.64
C ILE A 162 -9.87 -8.01 27.96
#